data_AF-A0A6N7L8C5-F1
#
_entry.id   AF-A0A6N7L8C5-F1
#
_cell.length_a   1.000
_cell.length_b   1.000
_cell.length_c   1.000
_cell.angle_alpha   90.00
_cell.angle_beta   90.00
_cell.angle_gamma   90.00
#
_symmetry.space_group_name_H-M   'P 1'
#
loop_
_entity.id
_entity.type
_entity.pdbx_description
1 polymer ?
#
loop_
_entity_poly.entity_id
_entity_poly.type
_entity_poly.pdbx_seq_one_letter_code
_entity_poly.pdbx_strand_id
1 'polypeptide(L)' 'MVLFSDFVIDERELSMLQRVHNHACSFKELEPESEEGVEIGKMLFHLYRQGIRDELALVQMLTDGAHPICL' A
#
# COMPACT_ATOMS: atom_id res chain seq x y z
N MET A 1 -7.21 -23.32 3.78
CA MET A 1 -5.74 -23.27 3.82
C MET A 1 -5.29 -22.59 2.54
N VAL A 2 -4.99 -21.30 2.59
CA VAL A 2 -4.57 -20.53 1.41
C VAL A 2 -3.08 -20.76 1.25
N LEU A 3 -2.69 -21.37 0.12
CA LEU A 3 -1.30 -21.59 -0.24
C LEU A 3 -0.64 -20.22 -0.49
N PHE A 4 0.26 -19.82 0.40
CA PHE A 4 1.07 -18.60 0.28
C PHE A 4 2.21 -18.74 -0.74
N SER A 5 2.20 -19.77 -1.58
CA SER A 5 3.29 -20.13 -2.50
C SER A 5 3.31 -19.35 -3.83
N ASP A 6 2.31 -18.50 -4.11
CA ASP A 6 2.23 -17.75 -5.39
C ASP A 6 2.73 -16.29 -5.32
N PHE A 7 3.10 -15.79 -4.14
CA PHE A 7 3.63 -14.43 -4.00
C PHE A 7 5.07 -14.45 -3.51
N VAL A 8 6.00 -14.73 -4.42
CA VAL A 8 7.38 -14.28 -4.23
C VAL A 8 7.36 -12.77 -4.46
N ILE A 9 7.17 -11.99 -3.40
CA ILE A 9 7.37 -10.54 -3.46
C ILE A 9 8.87 -10.35 -3.64
N ASP A 10 9.27 -9.87 -4.81
CA ASP A 10 10.68 -9.58 -5.07
C ASP A 10 11.19 -8.49 -4.12
N GLU A 11 12.48 -8.48 -3.80
CA GLU A 11 13.05 -7.42 -2.93
C GLU A 11 12.81 -6.02 -3.50
N ARG A 12 12.73 -5.87 -4.83
CA ARG A 12 12.35 -4.60 -5.46
C ARG A 12 10.91 -4.22 -5.20
N GLU A 13 10.00 -5.20 -5.27
CA GLU A 13 8.58 -4.99 -5.01
C GLU A 13 8.36 -4.65 -3.53
N LEU A 14 9.06 -5.33 -2.62
CA LEU A 14 9.02 -5.01 -1.20
C LEU A 14 9.54 -3.60 -0.93
N SER A 15 10.65 -3.21 -1.56
CA SER A 15 11.23 -1.87 -1.44
C SER A 15 10.28 -0.79 -1.95
N MET A 16 9.58 -1.06 -3.06
CA MET A 16 8.54 -0.17 -3.58
C MET A 16 7.40 -0.02 -2.57
N LEU A 17 6.85 -1.12 -2.06
CA LEU A 17 5.75 -1.07 -1.08
C LEU A 17 6.15 -0.29 0.18
N GLN A 18 7.38 -0.46 0.67
CA GLN A 18 7.87 0.31 1.81
C GLN A 18 7.95 1.82 1.52
N ARG A 19 8.43 2.22 0.33
CA ARG A 19 8.45 3.64 -0.06
C ARG A 19 7.05 4.22 -0.14
N VAL A 20 6.11 3.50 -0.75
CA VAL A 20 4.71 3.92 -0.86
C VAL A 20 4.08 4.07 0.52
N HIS A 21 4.29 3.09 1.41
CA HIS A 21 3.77 3.09 2.77
C HIS A 21 4.29 4.29 3.57
N ASN A 22 5.60 4.51 3.55
CA ASN A 22 6.23 5.65 4.23
C ASN A 22 5.73 6.99 3.66
N HIS A 23 5.59 7.09 2.34
CA HIS A 23 5.08 8.29 1.69
C HIS A 23 3.63 8.57 2.09
N ALA A 24 2.76 7.57 2.05
CA ALA A 24 1.36 7.71 2.42
C ALA A 24 1.18 8.05 3.91
N CYS A 25 1.97 7.45 4.79
CA CYS A 25 1.97 7.79 6.22
C CYS A 25 2.46 9.23 6.44
N SER A 26 3.58 9.62 5.82
CA SER A 26 4.11 10.99 5.89
C SER A 26 3.12 12.03 5.34
N PHE A 27 2.44 11.74 4.23
CA PHE A 27 1.42 12.62 3.65
C PHE A 27 0.23 12.84 4.59
N LYS A 28 -0.12 11.84 5.40
CA LYS A 28 -1.21 11.90 6.38
C LYS A 28 -0.72 12.33 7.78
N GLU A 29 0.54 12.71 7.92
CA GLU A 29 1.17 13.06 9.22
C GLU A 29 1.08 11.92 10.26
N LEU A 30 1.16 10.67 9.79
CA LEU A 30 1.10 9.46 10.60
C LEU A 30 2.48 8.82 10.73
N GLU A 31 2.73 8.20 11.88
CA GLU A 31 3.87 7.31 12.07
C GLU A 31 3.57 5.96 11.37
N PRO A 32 4.49 5.38 10.58
CA PRO A 32 4.28 4.09 9.92
C PRO A 32 3.93 2.93 10.86
N GLU A 33 4.40 3.02 12.11
CA GLU A 33 4.19 2.03 13.17
C GLU A 33 2.93 2.30 14.01
N SER A 34 2.24 3.43 13.79
CA SER A 34 0.96 3.70 14.46
C SER A 34 -0.13 2.75 13.98
N GLU A 35 -1.23 2.66 14.73
CA GLU A 35 -2.38 1.86 14.32
C GLU A 35 -2.90 2.28 12.93
N GLU A 36 -3.02 3.59 12.68
CA GLU A 36 -3.44 4.09 11.36
C GLU A 36 -2.39 3.83 10.28
N GLY A 37 -1.09 3.94 10.60
CA GLY A 37 0.00 3.58 9.69
C GLY A 37 -0.06 2.11 9.27
N VAL A 38 -0.34 1.21 10.21
CA VAL A 38 -0.54 -0.22 9.93
C VAL A 38 -1.76 -0.45 9.03
N GLU A 39 -2.85 0.29 9.20
CA GLU A 39 -4.02 0.21 8.32
C GLU A 39 -3.71 0.68 6.89
N ILE A 40 -2.92 1.74 6.71
CA ILE A 40 -2.42 2.16 5.39
C ILE A 40 -1.58 1.05 4.75
N GLY A 41 -0.73 0.37 5.51
CA GLY A 41 0.06 -0.77 5.04
C GLY A 41 -0.81 -1.96 4.59
N LYS A 42 -1.89 -2.25 5.32
CA LYS A 42 -2.86 -3.29 4.94
C LYS A 42 -3.60 -2.93 3.65
N MET A 43 -4.03 -1.67 3.52
CA MET A 43 -4.71 -1.17 2.32
C MET A 43 -3.78 -1.20 1.10
N LEU A 44 -2.53 -0.76 1.25
CA LEU A 44 -1.49 -0.86 0.24
C LEU A 44 -1.30 -2.31 -0.23
N PHE A 45 -1.18 -3.25 0.72
CA PHE A 45 -1.02 -4.65 0.39
C PHE A 45 -2.24 -5.23 -0.33
N HIS A 46 -3.45 -4.77 0.02
CA HIS A 46 -4.68 -5.17 -0.67
C HIS A 46 -4.68 -4.68 -2.13
N LEU A 47 -4.36 -3.41 -2.38
CA LEU A 47 -4.25 -2.83 -3.73
C LEU A 47 -3.20 -3.58 -4.57
N TYR A 48 -2.06 -3.87 -3.96
CA TYR A 48 -1.03 -4.69 -4.59
C TYR A 48 -1.58 -6.07 -4.95
N ARG A 49 -2.32 -6.74 -4.07
CA ARG A 49 -2.92 -8.05 -4.37
C ARG A 49 -3.99 -8.01 -5.47
N GLN A 50 -4.62 -6.87 -5.70
CA GLN A 50 -5.56 -6.67 -6.82
C GLN A 50 -4.86 -6.52 -8.19
N GLY A 51 -3.52 -6.50 -8.21
CA GLY A 51 -2.72 -6.44 -9.44
C GLY A 51 -2.16 -5.05 -9.74
N ILE A 52 -2.35 -4.07 -8.86
CA ILE A 52 -1.73 -2.76 -9.00
C ILE A 52 -0.25 -2.90 -8.66
N ARG A 53 0.61 -2.76 -9.67
CA ARG A 53 2.07 -2.92 -9.58
C ARG A 53 2.84 -1.61 -9.78
N ASP A 54 2.12 -0.51 -9.97
CA ASP A 54 2.70 0.80 -10.25
C ASP A 54 2.81 1.64 -8.97
N GLU A 55 4.02 2.11 -8.67
CA GLU A 55 4.33 2.88 -7.46
C GLU A 55 3.49 4.16 -7.36
N LEU A 56 3.34 4.87 -8.48
CA LEU A 56 2.60 6.12 -8.53
C LEU A 56 1.09 5.89 -8.34
N ALA A 57 0.54 4.86 -8.97
CA ALA A 57 -0.87 4.49 -8.82
C ALA A 57 -1.18 4.09 -7.37
N LEU A 58 -0.29 3.34 -6.71
CA LEU A 58 -0.46 2.97 -5.30
C LEU A 58 -0.40 4.20 -4.39
N VAL A 59 0.53 5.13 -4.62
CA VAL A 59 0.59 6.40 -3.87
C VAL A 59 -0.70 7.18 -4.04
N GLN A 60 -1.11 7.42 -5.29
CA GLN A 60 -2.34 8.17 -5.60
C GLN A 60 -3.55 7.54 -4.91
N MET A 61 -3.74 6.22 -4.99
CA MET A 61 -4.90 5.59 -4.35
C MET A 61 -4.90 5.71 -2.81
N LEU A 62 -3.73 5.79 -2.17
CA LEU A 62 -3.63 5.95 -0.71
C LEU A 62 -3.71 7.42 -0.27
N THR A 63 -3.30 8.36 -1.11
CA THR A 63 -3.32 9.80 -0.80
C THR A 63 -4.60 10.49 -1.27
N ASP A 64 -5.15 10.12 -2.45
CA ASP A 64 -6.44 10.59 -2.99
C ASP A 64 -7.65 9.96 -2.31
N GLY A 65 -7.46 8.96 -1.43
CA GLY A 65 -8.51 8.33 -0.62
C GLY A 65 -9.32 9.25 0.31
N ALA A 66 -9.21 10.58 0.16
CA ALA A 66 -10.22 11.53 0.61
C ALA A 66 -11.42 11.68 -0.36
N HIS A 67 -11.45 10.98 -1.49
CA HIS A 67 -12.65 10.84 -2.32
C HIS A 67 -12.93 9.37 -2.65
N PRO A 68 -14.12 8.83 -2.31
CA PRO A 68 -14.54 7.54 -2.83
C PRO A 68 -14.67 7.68 -4.35
N ILE A 69 -13.98 6.84 -5.11
CA ILE A 69 -14.30 6.65 -6.52
C ILE A 69 -15.70 6.01 -6.54
N CYS A 70 -16.73 6.86 -6.67
CA CYS A 70 -18.04 6.42 -7.09
C CYS A 70 -17.89 5.83 -8.49
N LEU A 71 -18.01 4.50 -8.56
CA LEU A 71 -18.31 3.78 -9.79
C LEU A 71 -19.70 4.17 -10.31
#